data_AF-A0A4U2G8D7-F1
#
_entry.id   AF-A0A4U2G8D7-F1
#
_cell.length_a   1.000
_cell.length_b   1.000
_cell.length_c   1.000
_cell.angle_alpha   90.00
_cell.angle_beta   90.00
_cell.angle_gamma   90.00
#
_symmetry.space_group_name_H-M   'P 1'
#
loop_
_entity.id
_entity.type
_entity.pdbx_description
1 polymer ?
#
loop_
_entity_poly.entity_id
_entity_poly.type
_entity_poly.pdbx_seq_one_letter_code
_entity_poly.pdbx_strand_id
1 'polypeptide(L)'
;MKLTSSLGSLLASSLSIEIKQRALIELVISTYQPHERTELFQSVTEYRRSQLELLFPEHQNKSYSVLFEVMDYRDLILRYPNTLSAEVDLLEQAVGQCYMHWLDFWCECEIAAIKAKSPLNTKSPSSVDLPIKDSAYYGAIVEHIEDAQLVVQTPCHPQGMSISDAIALSNLEVFIKGEKWFEMLPLLHLSQAGKHFILLKHPVDEAFPTLVSSALIQDWSKNDTWLSYAPPFSNEQWQYCLPNYGYDELAGLQLFTPPTLSKCYSLPEFDQQFQLQLSDKDALCEVLRLTVSGNTQQKLYFLYLSQKELMSVLHQIGYKIGFTIIEQPFMLQFYQTIDSNAYFHSGYCELNDDGTTIYRGFWNFEMMVKAFNNVDFRSYKRAVRESRKSLEKSRSAGKTSSVKKDEHV
;
A
#
# COMPACT_ATOMS: atom_id res chain seq x y z
N MET A 1 29.68 -15.40 -17.94
CA MET A 1 30.40 -16.68 -17.68
C MET A 1 30.42 -17.09 -16.20
N LYS A 2 30.68 -16.20 -15.22
CA LYS A 2 30.63 -16.58 -13.79
C LYS A 2 29.20 -16.80 -13.25
N LEU A 3 28.24 -15.97 -13.65
CA LEU A 3 26.85 -16.06 -13.17
C LEU A 3 26.15 -17.34 -13.64
N THR A 4 26.16 -17.63 -14.95
CA THR A 4 25.57 -18.85 -15.52
C THR A 4 26.15 -20.14 -14.92
N SER A 5 27.46 -20.19 -14.67
CA SER A 5 28.10 -21.31 -13.97
C SER A 5 27.64 -21.43 -12.52
N SER A 6 27.45 -20.30 -11.82
CA SER A 6 27.01 -20.27 -10.42
C SER A 6 25.54 -20.69 -10.29
N LEU A 7 24.68 -20.21 -11.19
CA LEU A 7 23.28 -20.63 -11.30
C LEU A 7 23.18 -22.13 -11.61
N GLY A 8 23.97 -22.63 -12.56
CA GLY A 8 24.02 -24.06 -12.88
C GLY A 8 24.46 -24.92 -11.68
N SER A 9 25.46 -24.46 -10.93
CA SER A 9 25.89 -25.13 -9.69
C SER A 9 24.81 -25.11 -8.62
N LEU A 10 24.08 -23.99 -8.47
CA LEU A 10 23.01 -23.86 -7.49
C LEU A 10 21.83 -24.79 -7.81
N LEU A 11 21.43 -24.84 -9.08
CA LEU A 11 20.40 -25.73 -9.61
C LEU A 11 20.72 -27.21 -9.41
N ALA A 12 21.98 -27.60 -9.64
CA ALA A 12 22.45 -28.98 -9.48
C ALA A 12 22.67 -29.39 -8.00
N SER A 13 22.66 -28.43 -7.07
CA SER A 13 22.95 -28.71 -5.66
C SER A 13 21.77 -29.39 -4.94
N SER A 14 22.09 -30.26 -3.99
CA SER A 14 21.14 -30.92 -3.07
C SER A 14 20.90 -30.11 -1.78
N LEU A 15 21.22 -28.81 -1.80
CA LEU A 15 21.04 -27.92 -0.66
C LEU A 15 19.54 -27.75 -0.33
N SER A 16 19.24 -27.46 0.93
CA SER A 16 17.87 -27.13 1.34
C SER A 16 17.38 -25.86 0.64
N ILE A 17 16.06 -25.70 0.54
CA ILE A 17 15.44 -24.57 -0.15
C ILE A 17 15.90 -23.24 0.47
N GLU A 18 15.98 -23.17 1.79
CA GLU A 18 16.38 -21.95 2.52
C GLU A 18 17.82 -21.53 2.19
N ILE A 19 18.72 -22.51 2.08
CA ILE A 19 20.12 -22.25 1.70
C ILE A 19 20.18 -21.80 0.24
N LYS A 20 19.40 -22.43 -0.65
CA LYS A 20 19.34 -22.04 -2.06
C LYS A 20 18.79 -20.63 -2.24
N GLN A 21 17.70 -20.28 -1.56
CA GLN A 21 17.11 -18.94 -1.55
C GLN A 21 18.16 -17.89 -1.17
N ARG A 22 18.86 -18.10 -0.04
CA ARG A 22 19.90 -17.17 0.42
C ARG A 22 21.03 -17.03 -0.59
N ALA A 23 21.54 -18.15 -1.10
CA ALA A 23 22.62 -18.12 -2.09
C ALA A 23 22.19 -17.43 -3.40
N LEU A 24 20.93 -17.61 -3.83
CA LEU A 24 20.39 -16.98 -5.02
C LEU A 24 20.27 -15.46 -4.86
N ILE A 25 19.74 -15.00 -3.73
CA ILE A 25 19.66 -13.58 -3.38
C ILE A 25 21.06 -12.97 -3.36
N GLU A 26 22.00 -13.58 -2.63
CA GLU A 26 23.39 -13.09 -2.53
C GLU A 26 24.06 -13.04 -3.91
N LEU A 27 23.82 -14.03 -4.76
CA LEU A 27 24.32 -14.08 -6.13
C LEU A 27 23.79 -12.93 -6.98
N VAL A 28 22.47 -12.67 -6.96
CA VAL A 28 21.87 -11.57 -7.74
C VAL A 28 22.34 -10.21 -7.23
N ILE A 29 22.32 -9.97 -5.91
CA ILE A 29 22.76 -8.70 -5.32
C ILE A 29 24.24 -8.42 -5.59
N SER A 30 25.10 -9.44 -5.56
CA SER A 30 26.53 -9.27 -5.83
C SER A 30 26.87 -9.14 -7.31
N THR A 31 25.99 -9.62 -8.20
CA THR A 31 26.24 -9.60 -9.64
C THR A 31 25.76 -8.32 -10.32
N TYR A 32 24.58 -7.82 -9.95
CA TYR A 32 23.94 -6.68 -10.61
C TYR A 32 23.97 -5.43 -9.75
N GLN A 33 24.30 -4.29 -10.36
CA GLN A 33 24.11 -2.98 -9.75
C GLN A 33 22.61 -2.69 -9.54
N PRO A 34 22.23 -1.75 -8.65
CA PRO A 34 20.81 -1.49 -8.37
C PRO A 34 19.94 -1.18 -9.61
N HIS A 35 20.48 -0.43 -10.58
CA HIS A 35 19.75 -0.11 -11.82
C HIS A 35 19.61 -1.33 -12.73
N GLU A 36 20.70 -2.08 -12.98
CA GLU A 36 20.68 -3.32 -13.77
C GLU A 36 19.73 -4.36 -13.16
N ARG A 37 19.72 -4.46 -11.82
CA ARG A 37 18.81 -5.34 -11.09
C ARG A 37 17.35 -4.92 -11.27
N THR A 38 17.06 -3.62 -11.21
CA THR A 38 15.71 -3.10 -11.43
C THR A 38 15.23 -3.39 -12.85
N GLU A 39 16.09 -3.12 -13.86
CA GLU A 39 15.79 -3.40 -15.26
C GLU A 39 15.56 -4.88 -15.53
N LEU A 40 16.39 -5.76 -14.94
CA LEU A 40 16.22 -7.21 -15.01
C LEU A 40 14.85 -7.63 -14.45
N PHE A 41 14.52 -7.18 -13.25
CA PHE A 41 13.26 -7.56 -12.60
C PHE A 41 12.03 -7.06 -13.36
N GLN A 42 12.06 -5.82 -13.84
CA GLN A 42 10.99 -5.25 -14.64
C GLN A 42 10.82 -5.99 -15.98
N SER A 43 11.91 -6.22 -16.71
CA SER A 43 11.87 -6.87 -18.02
C SER A 43 11.27 -8.27 -17.96
N VAL A 44 11.66 -9.07 -16.96
CA VAL A 44 11.12 -10.43 -16.76
C VAL A 44 9.66 -10.37 -16.31
N THR A 45 9.32 -9.43 -15.42
CA THR A 45 7.94 -9.24 -14.96
C THR A 45 7.00 -8.88 -16.10
N GLU A 46 7.37 -7.92 -16.93
CA GLU A 46 6.57 -7.48 -18.09
C GLU A 46 6.41 -8.62 -19.10
N TYR A 47 7.49 -9.35 -19.40
CA TYR A 47 7.44 -10.52 -20.28
C TYR A 47 6.44 -11.56 -19.76
N ARG A 48 6.55 -11.93 -18.48
CA ARG A 48 5.69 -12.95 -17.87
C ARG A 48 4.25 -12.49 -17.71
N ARG A 49 4.05 -11.21 -17.38
CA ARG A 49 2.73 -10.59 -17.34
C ARG A 49 2.05 -10.70 -18.70
N SER A 50 2.66 -10.21 -19.78
CA SER A 50 2.06 -10.26 -21.12
C SER A 50 1.80 -11.69 -21.58
N GLN A 51 2.67 -12.64 -21.23
CA GLN A 51 2.46 -14.05 -21.52
C GLN A 51 1.25 -14.63 -20.75
N LEU A 52 1.13 -14.33 -19.45
CA LEU A 52 0.03 -14.79 -18.61
C LEU A 52 -1.31 -14.16 -19.05
N GLU A 53 -1.33 -12.87 -19.38
CA GLU A 53 -2.52 -12.19 -19.92
C GLU A 53 -2.98 -12.81 -21.25
N LEU A 54 -2.04 -13.28 -22.10
CA LEU A 54 -2.37 -13.97 -23.35
C LEU A 54 -2.89 -15.40 -23.13
N LEU A 55 -2.37 -16.10 -22.12
CA LEU A 55 -2.80 -17.45 -21.76
C LEU A 55 -4.12 -17.47 -20.99
N PHE A 56 -4.38 -16.43 -20.19
CA PHE A 56 -5.54 -16.31 -19.30
C PHE A 56 -6.18 -14.90 -19.43
N PRO A 57 -6.83 -14.59 -20.57
CA PRO A 57 -7.39 -13.26 -20.83
C PRO A 57 -8.40 -12.78 -19.78
N GLU A 58 -9.11 -13.70 -19.13
CA GLU A 58 -10.05 -13.39 -18.04
C GLU A 58 -9.37 -12.77 -16.80
N HIS A 59 -8.05 -12.90 -16.67
CA HIS A 59 -7.26 -12.34 -15.57
C HIS A 59 -6.56 -11.01 -15.93
N GLN A 60 -6.76 -10.46 -17.13
CA GLN A 60 -6.02 -9.27 -17.62
C GLN A 60 -6.16 -8.03 -16.72
N ASN A 61 -7.32 -7.85 -16.09
CA ASN A 61 -7.60 -6.71 -15.20
C ASN A 61 -7.46 -7.06 -13.72
N LYS A 62 -6.93 -8.25 -13.39
CA LYS A 62 -6.73 -8.69 -12.00
C LYS A 62 -5.39 -8.20 -11.47
N SER A 63 -5.25 -8.25 -10.15
CA SER A 63 -3.99 -7.94 -9.48
C SER A 63 -2.86 -8.91 -9.86
N TYR A 64 -1.62 -8.46 -9.72
CA TYR A 64 -0.42 -9.26 -10.00
C TYR A 64 -0.35 -10.51 -9.12
N SER A 65 -0.85 -10.47 -7.89
CA SER A 65 -0.93 -11.65 -7.03
C SER A 65 -1.81 -12.74 -7.62
N VAL A 66 -2.99 -12.37 -8.13
CA VAL A 66 -3.89 -13.31 -8.82
C VAL A 66 -3.27 -13.80 -10.14
N LEU A 67 -2.74 -12.87 -10.95
CA LEU A 67 -2.21 -13.20 -12.26
C LEU A 67 -1.00 -14.14 -12.19
N PHE A 68 -0.06 -13.91 -11.28
CA PHE A 68 1.16 -14.74 -11.15
C PHE A 68 0.94 -16.04 -10.37
N GLU A 69 -0.21 -16.22 -9.72
CA GLU A 69 -0.59 -17.46 -9.04
C GLU A 69 -1.54 -18.34 -9.87
N VAL A 70 -1.99 -17.90 -11.05
CA VAL A 70 -2.88 -18.68 -11.95
C VAL A 70 -2.26 -20.01 -12.41
N MET A 71 -0.93 -20.09 -12.45
CA MET A 71 -0.16 -21.29 -12.80
C MET A 71 1.07 -21.40 -11.91
N ASP A 72 1.44 -22.62 -11.48
CA ASP A 72 2.72 -22.85 -10.79
C ASP A 72 3.86 -22.33 -11.67
N TYR A 73 4.72 -21.49 -11.09
CA TYR A 73 5.74 -20.79 -11.86
C TYR A 73 6.75 -21.74 -12.52
N ARG A 74 7.01 -22.93 -11.94
CA ARG A 74 7.86 -23.96 -12.59
C ARG A 74 7.19 -24.53 -13.83
N ASP A 75 5.89 -24.75 -13.76
CA ASP A 75 5.12 -25.23 -14.90
C ASP A 75 5.08 -24.17 -16.01
N LEU A 76 4.93 -22.89 -15.64
CA LEU A 76 4.94 -21.77 -16.58
C LEU A 76 6.26 -21.71 -17.35
N ILE A 77 7.40 -21.69 -16.65
CA ILE A 77 8.72 -21.58 -17.28
C ILE A 77 9.07 -22.82 -18.11
N LEU A 78 8.58 -24.02 -17.72
CA LEU A 78 8.84 -25.27 -18.44
C LEU A 78 8.02 -25.37 -19.72
N ARG A 79 6.72 -25.05 -19.66
CA ARG A 79 5.80 -25.15 -20.80
C ARG A 79 5.95 -23.98 -21.76
N TYR A 80 6.30 -22.81 -21.24
CA TYR A 80 6.44 -21.57 -22.00
C TYR A 80 7.77 -20.89 -21.66
N PRO A 81 8.91 -21.39 -22.17
CA PRO A 81 10.21 -20.77 -21.96
C PRO A 81 10.24 -19.30 -22.41
N ASN A 82 11.02 -18.46 -21.73
CA ASN A 82 11.16 -17.06 -22.16
C ASN A 82 12.03 -16.95 -23.42
N THR A 83 12.03 -15.78 -24.05
CA THR A 83 12.88 -15.47 -25.21
C THR A 83 13.91 -14.37 -24.92
N LEU A 84 14.17 -14.08 -23.64
CA LEU A 84 15.01 -12.97 -23.20
C LEU A 84 16.49 -13.32 -23.31
N SER A 85 16.99 -14.26 -22.51
CA SER A 85 18.36 -14.75 -22.61
C SER A 85 18.56 -16.06 -21.85
N ALA A 86 19.58 -16.82 -22.21
CA ALA A 86 19.95 -18.06 -21.50
C ALA A 86 20.33 -17.83 -20.03
N GLU A 87 20.80 -16.62 -19.68
CA GLU A 87 21.06 -16.25 -18.30
C GLU A 87 19.77 -16.08 -17.51
N VAL A 88 18.79 -15.38 -18.09
CA VAL A 88 17.44 -15.21 -17.52
C VAL A 88 16.73 -16.55 -17.41
N ASP A 89 16.84 -17.43 -18.41
CA ASP A 89 16.30 -18.80 -18.35
C ASP A 89 16.80 -19.58 -17.14
N LEU A 90 18.11 -19.56 -16.89
CA LEU A 90 18.71 -20.24 -15.74
C LEU A 90 18.30 -19.58 -14.41
N LEU A 91 18.18 -18.26 -14.40
CA LEU A 91 17.72 -17.53 -13.23
C LEU A 91 16.27 -17.88 -12.89
N GLU A 92 15.35 -17.83 -13.85
CA GLU A 92 13.95 -18.20 -13.64
C GLU A 92 13.80 -19.68 -13.20
N GLN A 93 14.63 -20.60 -13.73
CA GLN A 93 14.69 -21.98 -13.24
C GLN A 93 15.10 -22.05 -11.76
N ALA A 94 16.12 -21.28 -11.36
CA ALA A 94 16.57 -21.25 -9.96
C ALA A 94 15.48 -20.65 -9.05
N VAL A 95 14.80 -19.62 -9.53
CA VAL A 95 13.66 -19.00 -8.84
C VAL A 95 12.52 -19.99 -8.69
N GLY A 96 12.11 -20.69 -9.74
CA GLY A 96 11.03 -21.68 -9.69
C GLY A 96 11.31 -22.83 -8.71
N GLN A 97 12.57 -23.18 -8.45
CA GLN A 97 12.89 -24.16 -7.41
C GLN A 97 12.74 -23.63 -5.97
N CYS A 98 12.78 -22.31 -5.79
CA CYS A 98 12.97 -21.68 -4.49
C CYS A 98 11.80 -20.78 -4.04
N TYR A 99 11.01 -20.26 -4.96
CA TYR A 99 9.96 -19.27 -4.71
C TYR A 99 8.67 -19.69 -5.41
N MET A 100 7.52 -19.22 -4.91
CA MET A 100 6.23 -19.52 -5.53
C MET A 100 6.15 -18.92 -6.93
N HIS A 101 6.64 -17.68 -7.09
CA HIS A 101 6.75 -17.02 -8.38
C HIS A 101 7.82 -15.92 -8.38
N TRP A 102 8.08 -15.35 -9.57
CA TRP A 102 9.06 -14.28 -9.80
C TRP A 102 8.97 -13.08 -8.83
N LEU A 103 7.76 -12.63 -8.51
CA LEU A 103 7.55 -11.39 -7.74
C LEU A 103 7.93 -11.52 -6.27
N ASP A 104 7.79 -12.72 -5.68
CA ASP A 104 8.29 -13.01 -4.33
C ASP A 104 9.82 -12.91 -4.29
N PHE A 105 10.48 -13.47 -5.31
CA PHE A 105 11.93 -13.43 -5.40
C PHE A 105 12.44 -12.00 -5.56
N TRP A 106 11.78 -11.18 -6.40
CA TRP A 106 12.08 -9.76 -6.50
C TRP A 106 11.94 -9.06 -5.15
N CYS A 107 10.82 -9.24 -4.45
CA CYS A 107 10.59 -8.64 -3.14
C CYS A 107 11.70 -9.00 -2.13
N GLU A 108 12.06 -10.28 -2.02
CA GLU A 108 13.11 -10.73 -1.11
C GLU A 108 14.50 -10.19 -1.48
N CYS A 109 14.79 -10.03 -2.77
CA CYS A 109 16.03 -9.40 -3.22
C CYS A 109 16.11 -7.93 -2.78
N GLU A 110 15.03 -7.15 -2.90
CA GLU A 110 15.03 -5.76 -2.48
C GLU A 110 15.10 -5.61 -0.96
N ILE A 111 14.39 -6.46 -0.21
CA ILE A 111 14.51 -6.53 1.26
C ILE A 111 15.96 -6.80 1.67
N ALA A 112 16.59 -7.82 1.06
CA ALA A 112 17.97 -8.18 1.37
C ALA A 112 18.97 -7.09 0.96
N ALA A 113 18.77 -6.44 -0.18
CA ALA A 113 19.62 -5.35 -0.66
C ALA A 113 19.59 -4.14 0.30
N ILE A 114 18.41 -3.79 0.84
CA ILE A 114 18.28 -2.74 1.84
C ILE A 114 18.96 -3.15 3.16
N LYS A 115 18.67 -4.36 3.66
CA LYS A 115 19.25 -4.87 4.92
C LYS A 115 20.77 -4.98 4.85
N ALA A 116 21.34 -5.27 3.68
CA ALA A 116 22.79 -5.35 3.48
C ALA A 116 23.52 -4.00 3.70
N LYS A 117 22.84 -2.86 3.49
CA LYS A 117 23.41 -1.52 3.78
C LYS A 117 23.56 -1.27 5.28
N SER A 118 22.76 -1.96 6.10
CA SER A 118 22.62 -1.71 7.54
C SER A 118 22.62 -3.04 8.31
N PRO A 119 23.72 -3.80 8.30
CA PRO A 119 23.75 -5.16 8.84
C PRO A 119 23.47 -5.20 10.35
N LEU A 120 22.79 -6.27 10.79
CA LEU A 120 22.52 -6.49 12.21
C LEU A 120 23.83 -6.73 12.98
N ASN A 121 23.99 -6.04 14.10
CA ASN A 121 25.11 -6.27 15.02
C ASN A 121 24.74 -7.36 16.03
N THR A 122 25.73 -8.15 16.48
CA THR A 122 25.54 -9.18 17.52
C THR A 122 25.07 -8.62 18.86
N LYS A 123 25.15 -7.30 19.05
CA LYS A 123 24.67 -6.57 20.24
C LYS A 123 23.32 -5.88 20.03
N SER A 124 22.71 -5.98 18.85
CA SER A 124 21.40 -5.39 18.60
C SER A 124 20.35 -6.04 19.51
N PRO A 125 19.47 -5.26 20.17
CA PRO A 125 18.40 -5.82 20.98
C PRO A 125 17.49 -6.69 20.11
N SER A 126 16.99 -7.78 20.68
CA SER A 126 16.12 -8.72 19.97
C SER A 126 14.73 -8.16 19.65
N SER A 127 14.32 -7.08 20.33
CA SER A 127 13.02 -6.46 20.15
C SER A 127 13.04 -4.99 20.58
N VAL A 128 12.37 -4.14 19.82
CA VAL A 128 12.10 -2.74 20.17
C VAL A 128 10.84 -2.68 21.04
N ASP A 129 10.90 -1.96 22.17
CA ASP A 129 9.70 -1.71 22.98
C ASP A 129 8.81 -0.68 22.28
N LEU A 130 7.52 -1.00 22.16
CA LEU A 130 6.53 -0.26 21.39
C LEU A 130 5.25 -0.10 22.24
N PRO A 131 5.23 0.88 23.15
CA PRO A 131 4.13 1.06 24.10
C PRO A 131 2.83 1.52 23.42
N ILE A 132 1.68 1.10 23.92
CA ILE A 132 0.37 1.61 23.47
C ILE A 132 0.06 2.89 24.24
N LYS A 133 0.73 3.99 23.88
CA LYS A 133 0.62 5.29 24.53
C LYS A 133 0.92 6.42 23.54
N ASP A 134 -0.07 7.25 23.22
CA ASP A 134 0.04 8.24 22.13
C ASP A 134 1.25 9.17 22.31
N SER A 135 1.47 9.67 23.53
CA SER A 135 2.59 10.56 23.87
C SER A 135 4.00 9.94 23.70
N ALA A 136 4.11 8.64 23.45
CA ALA A 136 5.38 8.00 23.13
C ALA A 136 5.78 8.19 21.65
N TYR A 137 4.88 8.74 20.84
CA TYR A 137 5.04 8.92 19.40
C TYR A 137 4.75 10.35 18.97
N TYR A 138 5.23 10.70 17.78
CA TYR A 138 4.94 11.96 17.11
C TYR A 138 4.88 11.77 15.60
N GLY A 139 3.96 12.48 14.96
CA GLY A 139 3.85 12.56 13.51
C GLY A 139 4.65 13.73 12.94
N ALA A 140 5.20 13.57 11.73
CA ALA A 140 5.85 14.65 10.99
C ALA A 140 5.71 14.45 9.48
N ILE A 141 5.81 15.55 8.71
CA ILE A 141 6.03 15.50 7.26
C ILE A 141 7.52 15.73 6.98
N VAL A 142 8.06 14.94 6.06
CA VAL A 142 9.38 15.14 5.46
C VAL A 142 9.19 15.33 3.97
N GLU A 143 9.53 16.52 3.44
CA GLU A 143 9.30 16.91 2.05
C GLU A 143 10.12 16.09 1.03
N HIS A 144 11.35 15.74 1.41
CA HIS A 144 12.31 15.00 0.58
C HIS A 144 13.03 13.96 1.45
N ILE A 145 12.44 12.76 1.56
CA ILE A 145 13.01 11.68 2.37
C ILE A 145 14.35 11.16 1.83
N GLU A 146 14.61 11.34 0.55
CA GLU A 146 15.84 10.97 -0.15
C GLU A 146 17.05 11.78 0.32
N ASP A 147 16.83 13.03 0.71
CA ASP A 147 17.89 13.97 1.14
C ASP A 147 17.97 14.10 2.66
N ALA A 148 16.97 13.58 3.38
CA ALA A 148 16.85 13.70 4.81
C ALA A 148 17.96 12.94 5.55
N GLN A 149 18.69 13.63 6.43
CA GLN A 149 19.73 13.04 7.29
C GLN A 149 19.15 12.27 8.50
N LEU A 150 17.86 11.95 8.45
CA LEU A 150 17.16 11.26 9.53
C LEU A 150 17.49 9.77 9.50
N VAL A 151 18.15 9.29 10.56
CA VAL A 151 18.44 7.88 10.77
C VAL A 151 17.44 7.29 11.74
N VAL A 152 16.79 6.20 11.34
CA VAL A 152 15.75 5.51 12.11
C VAL A 152 16.00 4.00 12.13
N GLN A 153 15.37 3.31 13.06
CA GLN A 153 15.22 1.85 13.02
C GLN A 153 13.77 1.47 12.76
N THR A 154 13.52 0.20 12.43
CA THR A 154 12.16 -0.33 12.27
C THR A 154 11.90 -1.46 13.27
N PRO A 155 10.63 -1.81 13.57
CA PRO A 155 10.31 -2.92 14.48
C PRO A 155 10.90 -4.28 14.08
N CYS A 156 11.09 -4.50 12.77
CA CYS A 156 11.61 -5.73 12.18
C CYS A 156 13.12 -5.70 11.93
N HIS A 157 13.77 -4.53 12.03
CA HIS A 157 15.19 -4.36 11.80
C HIS A 157 15.76 -3.32 12.78
N PRO A 158 16.21 -3.75 13.98
CA PRO A 158 16.68 -2.87 15.06
C PRO A 158 18.13 -2.40 14.80
N GLN A 159 18.33 -1.79 13.63
CA GLN A 159 19.54 -1.08 13.27
C GLN A 159 19.17 0.19 12.50
N GLY A 160 19.87 1.28 12.82
CA GLY A 160 19.79 2.57 12.16
C GLY A 160 20.07 2.45 10.66
N MET A 161 19.13 2.97 9.88
CA MET A 161 19.20 3.14 8.43
C MET A 161 18.62 4.51 8.05
N SER A 162 18.82 4.94 6.80
CA SER A 162 18.18 6.14 6.29
C SER A 162 16.65 6.02 6.36
N ILE A 163 15.95 7.14 6.57
CA ILE A 163 14.47 7.14 6.56
C ILE A 163 13.90 6.61 5.23
N SER A 164 14.57 6.90 4.12
CA SER A 164 14.24 6.37 2.79
C SER A 164 14.29 4.84 2.73
N ASP A 165 15.39 4.24 3.21
CA ASP A 165 15.52 2.78 3.27
C ASP A 165 14.51 2.16 4.25
N ALA A 166 14.22 2.83 5.39
CA ALA A 166 13.28 2.34 6.39
C ALA A 166 11.82 2.31 5.90
N ILE A 167 11.41 3.32 5.15
CA ILE A 167 10.08 3.39 4.52
C ILE A 167 9.97 2.30 3.44
N ALA A 168 10.96 2.18 2.56
CA ALA A 168 11.00 1.15 1.54
C ALA A 168 10.95 -0.26 2.13
N LEU A 169 11.75 -0.54 3.16
CA LEU A 169 11.74 -1.82 3.86
C LEU A 169 10.37 -2.11 4.49
N SER A 170 9.76 -1.12 5.16
CA SER A 170 8.44 -1.28 5.77
C SER A 170 7.37 -1.58 4.72
N ASN A 171 7.40 -0.91 3.58
CA ASN A 171 6.44 -1.13 2.49
C ASN A 171 6.64 -2.51 1.82
N LEU A 172 7.89 -2.94 1.62
CA LEU A 172 8.21 -4.28 1.12
C LEU A 172 7.68 -5.37 2.05
N GLU A 173 7.92 -5.26 3.36
CA GLU A 173 7.50 -6.29 4.31
C GLU A 173 5.98 -6.30 4.55
N VAL A 174 5.33 -5.14 4.56
CA VAL A 174 3.89 -5.05 4.85
C VAL A 174 3.06 -5.20 3.58
N PHE A 175 3.16 -4.28 2.62
CA PHE A 175 2.27 -4.29 1.44
C PHE A 175 2.61 -5.40 0.46
N ILE A 176 3.89 -5.58 0.14
CA ILE A 176 4.27 -6.50 -0.93
C ILE A 176 4.31 -7.93 -0.39
N LYS A 177 5.13 -8.19 0.63
CA LYS A 177 5.26 -9.54 1.20
C LYS A 177 4.04 -9.98 2.03
N GLY A 178 3.46 -9.06 2.80
CA GLY A 178 2.32 -9.37 3.68
C GLY A 178 0.99 -9.40 2.95
N GLU A 179 0.69 -8.33 2.20
CA GLU A 179 -0.61 -8.13 1.54
C GLU A 179 -0.59 -8.42 0.03
N LYS A 180 0.54 -8.89 -0.53
CA LYS A 180 0.70 -9.28 -1.95
C LYS A 180 0.42 -8.19 -2.99
N TRP A 181 0.61 -6.92 -2.64
CA TRP A 181 0.51 -5.79 -3.59
C TRP A 181 1.76 -5.66 -4.47
N PHE A 182 2.01 -6.65 -5.33
CA PHE A 182 3.22 -6.71 -6.16
C PHE A 182 3.30 -5.60 -7.23
N GLU A 183 2.19 -4.93 -7.56
CA GLU A 183 2.15 -3.74 -8.42
C GLU A 183 3.02 -2.60 -7.87
N MET A 184 3.33 -2.62 -6.56
CA MET A 184 4.21 -1.65 -5.94
C MET A 184 5.70 -1.88 -6.23
N LEU A 185 6.11 -3.08 -6.64
CA LEU A 185 7.54 -3.41 -6.87
C LEU A 185 8.20 -2.52 -7.94
N PRO A 186 7.62 -2.34 -9.15
CA PRO A 186 8.18 -1.41 -10.14
C PRO A 186 8.21 0.05 -9.66
N LEU A 187 7.39 0.38 -8.64
CA LEU A 187 7.19 1.71 -8.10
C LEU A 187 7.85 1.86 -6.71
N LEU A 188 8.87 1.04 -6.39
CA LEU A 188 9.55 1.07 -5.10
C LEU A 188 10.24 2.42 -4.84
N HIS A 189 10.71 3.10 -5.90
CA HIS A 189 11.33 4.42 -5.80
C HIS A 189 10.42 5.47 -5.13
N LEU A 190 9.09 5.35 -5.25
CA LEU A 190 8.13 6.23 -4.55
C LEU A 190 8.12 6.02 -3.03
N SER A 191 8.68 4.91 -2.54
CA SER A 191 8.91 4.66 -1.10
C SER A 191 10.28 5.12 -0.63
N GLN A 192 11.12 5.60 -1.55
CA GLN A 192 12.48 6.05 -1.27
C GLN A 192 12.69 7.55 -1.51
N ALA A 193 11.72 8.22 -2.14
CA ALA A 193 11.78 9.64 -2.46
C ALA A 193 10.44 10.35 -2.29
N GLY A 194 10.51 11.67 -2.23
CA GLY A 194 9.37 12.58 -2.17
C GLY A 194 8.90 12.90 -0.76
N LYS A 195 7.66 13.40 -0.68
CA LYS A 195 7.04 13.87 0.56
C LYS A 195 6.36 12.72 1.27
N HIS A 196 6.73 12.48 2.52
CA HIS A 196 6.13 11.42 3.33
C HIS A 196 5.71 11.95 4.69
N PHE A 197 4.55 11.48 5.14
CA PHE A 197 4.25 11.43 6.56
C PHE A 197 5.01 10.28 7.21
N ILE A 198 5.51 10.52 8.40
CA ILE A 198 6.15 9.52 9.25
C ILE A 198 5.58 9.59 10.67
N LEU A 199 5.38 8.43 11.29
CA LEU A 199 5.08 8.29 12.71
C LEU A 199 6.28 7.61 13.38
N LEU A 200 6.89 8.33 14.32
CA LEU A 200 8.09 7.89 15.01
C LEU A 200 7.82 7.71 16.49
N LYS A 201 8.38 6.64 17.07
CA LYS A 201 8.54 6.53 18.52
C LYS A 201 9.71 7.39 18.97
N HIS A 202 9.53 8.16 20.04
CA HIS A 202 10.65 8.84 20.70
C HIS A 202 11.70 7.81 21.19
N PRO A 203 13.00 8.07 20.97
CA PRO A 203 14.05 7.20 21.50
C PRO A 203 14.10 7.35 23.03
N VAL A 204 13.88 6.26 23.75
CA VAL A 204 14.05 6.17 25.21
C VAL A 204 15.08 5.07 25.43
N ASP A 205 16.30 5.46 25.81
CA ASP A 205 17.45 4.57 25.93
C ASP A 205 17.82 3.80 24.64
N GLU A 206 17.36 4.30 23.49
CA GLU A 206 17.62 3.78 22.15
C GLU A 206 18.49 4.75 21.34
N ALA A 207 19.34 4.23 20.45
CA ALA A 207 20.22 5.06 19.63
C ALA A 207 19.48 5.85 18.55
N PHE A 208 18.35 5.32 18.07
CA PHE A 208 17.58 5.88 16.96
C PHE A 208 16.09 5.87 17.29
N PRO A 209 15.31 6.86 16.81
CA PRO A 209 13.85 6.75 16.83
C PRO A 209 13.39 5.55 16.00
N THR A 210 12.21 5.03 16.33
CA THR A 210 11.65 3.87 15.63
C THR A 210 10.53 4.30 14.70
N LEU A 211 10.67 4.03 13.40
CA LEU A 211 9.62 4.21 12.40
C LEU A 211 8.56 3.13 12.55
N VAL A 212 7.36 3.53 12.97
CA VAL A 212 6.23 2.60 13.12
C VAL A 212 5.19 2.75 12.03
N SER A 213 5.19 3.87 11.31
CA SER A 213 4.30 4.09 10.17
C SER A 213 4.80 5.17 9.24
N SER A 214 4.40 5.09 7.98
CA SER A 214 4.63 6.12 6.96
C SER A 214 3.49 6.15 5.96
N ALA A 215 3.31 7.29 5.27
CA ALA A 215 2.43 7.42 4.11
C ALA A 215 3.04 8.38 3.08
N LEU A 216 2.93 8.05 1.80
CA LEU A 216 3.34 8.93 0.70
C LEU A 216 2.28 10.02 0.53
N ILE A 217 2.74 11.27 0.43
CA ILE A 217 1.91 12.45 0.18
C ILE A 217 2.29 13.01 -1.18
N GLN A 218 1.33 13.09 -2.10
CA GLN A 218 1.54 13.70 -3.41
C GLN A 218 0.76 15.00 -3.51
N ASP A 219 1.46 16.10 -3.79
CA ASP A 219 0.86 17.38 -4.07
C ASP A 219 0.13 17.36 -5.42
N TRP A 220 -0.81 18.28 -5.61
CA TRP A 220 -1.50 18.45 -6.88
C TRP A 220 -0.55 18.74 -8.05
N SER A 221 0.62 19.33 -7.79
CA SER A 221 1.66 19.56 -8.81
C SER A 221 2.17 18.27 -9.47
N LYS A 222 1.92 17.11 -8.87
CA LYS A 222 2.25 15.77 -9.37
C LYS A 222 1.00 14.95 -9.75
N ASN A 223 -0.12 15.61 -10.05
CA ASN A 223 -1.41 14.95 -10.31
C ASN A 223 -1.42 13.99 -11.50
N ASP A 224 -0.48 14.16 -12.44
CA ASP A 224 -0.25 13.26 -13.58
C ASP A 224 0.20 11.86 -13.14
N THR A 225 0.75 11.75 -11.94
CA THR A 225 1.20 10.50 -11.32
C THR A 225 0.30 10.02 -10.18
N TRP A 226 -0.85 10.67 -9.96
CA TRP A 226 -1.78 10.27 -8.90
C TRP A 226 -2.46 8.94 -9.23
N LEU A 227 -2.48 8.06 -8.25
CA LEU A 227 -3.05 6.73 -8.41
C LEU A 227 -4.57 6.78 -8.61
N SER A 228 -5.23 7.77 -8.00
CA SER A 228 -6.68 8.03 -8.12
C SER A 228 -7.14 8.27 -9.56
N TYR A 229 -6.24 8.74 -10.43
CA TYR A 229 -6.49 8.98 -11.85
C TYR A 229 -5.83 7.93 -12.76
N ALA A 230 -5.08 6.98 -12.19
CA ALA A 230 -4.44 5.94 -12.96
C ALA A 230 -5.47 4.94 -13.52
N PRO A 231 -5.22 4.31 -14.69
CA PRO A 231 -6.18 3.39 -15.32
C PRO A 231 -6.73 2.27 -14.41
N PRO A 232 -5.97 1.66 -13.48
CA PRO A 232 -6.51 0.65 -12.59
C PRO A 232 -7.60 1.16 -11.63
N PHE A 233 -7.58 2.46 -11.29
CA PHE A 233 -8.49 3.10 -10.32
C PHE A 233 -9.48 4.07 -10.97
N SER A 234 -9.46 4.15 -12.30
CA SER A 234 -10.31 5.03 -13.11
C SER A 234 -10.66 4.37 -14.44
N ASN A 235 -11.44 3.29 -14.38
CA ASN A 235 -11.97 2.57 -15.54
C ASN A 235 -13.44 2.20 -15.35
N GLU A 236 -14.06 1.56 -16.35
CA GLU A 236 -15.49 1.24 -16.38
C GLU A 236 -15.94 0.25 -15.29
N GLN A 237 -15.02 -0.50 -14.66
CA GLN A 237 -15.33 -1.40 -13.55
C GLN A 237 -15.61 -0.65 -12.24
N TRP A 238 -15.23 0.63 -12.16
CA TRP A 238 -15.46 1.46 -10.98
C TRP A 238 -16.87 2.04 -10.98
N GLN A 239 -17.60 1.79 -9.89
CA GLN A 239 -18.93 2.31 -9.67
C GLN A 239 -18.85 3.68 -9.00
N TYR A 240 -19.37 4.70 -9.66
CA TYR A 240 -19.43 6.06 -9.13
C TYR A 240 -20.47 6.17 -8.01
N CYS A 241 -20.10 6.73 -6.86
CA CYS A 241 -20.96 6.76 -5.69
C CYS A 241 -20.84 8.02 -4.81
N LEU A 242 -20.43 9.16 -5.39
CA LEU A 242 -20.34 10.40 -4.63
C LEU A 242 -21.71 10.81 -4.07
N PRO A 243 -21.87 10.94 -2.74
CA PRO A 243 -23.13 11.35 -2.14
C PRO A 243 -23.41 12.83 -2.41
N ASN A 244 -24.69 13.22 -2.42
CA ASN A 244 -25.08 14.62 -2.68
C ASN A 244 -24.40 15.61 -1.71
N TYR A 245 -24.33 15.27 -0.40
CA TYR A 245 -23.64 16.11 0.59
C TYR A 245 -22.14 16.26 0.31
N GLY A 246 -21.53 15.32 -0.43
CA GLY A 246 -20.13 15.42 -0.84
C GLY A 246 -19.88 16.57 -1.81
N TYR A 247 -20.85 16.90 -2.66
CA TYR A 247 -20.78 18.10 -3.51
C TYR A 247 -20.83 19.37 -2.67
N ASP A 248 -21.74 19.41 -1.69
CA ASP A 248 -21.89 20.56 -0.78
C ASP A 248 -20.62 20.76 0.06
N GLU A 249 -20.03 19.67 0.56
CA GLU A 249 -18.79 19.70 1.33
C GLU A 249 -17.61 20.21 0.49
N LEU A 250 -17.41 19.65 -0.72
CA LEU A 250 -16.33 20.10 -1.62
C LEU A 250 -16.51 21.57 -2.05
N ALA A 251 -17.75 22.02 -2.28
CA ALA A 251 -18.06 23.43 -2.59
C ALA A 251 -17.79 24.35 -1.39
N GLY A 252 -18.14 23.93 -0.18
CA GLY A 252 -17.91 24.68 1.07
C GLY A 252 -16.44 24.96 1.36
N LEU A 253 -15.53 24.11 0.86
CA LEU A 253 -14.09 24.25 1.00
C LEU A 253 -13.45 25.28 0.05
N GLN A 254 -14.25 25.88 -0.83
CA GLN A 254 -13.83 26.92 -1.78
C GLN A 254 -12.69 26.45 -2.71
N LEU A 255 -12.77 25.19 -3.17
CA LEU A 255 -11.74 24.57 -4.00
C LEU A 255 -11.84 24.95 -5.49
N PHE A 256 -13.00 25.44 -5.94
CA PHE A 256 -13.34 25.55 -7.36
C PHE A 256 -13.67 26.97 -7.80
N THR A 257 -13.50 27.22 -9.11
CA THR A 257 -14.01 28.40 -9.81
C THR A 257 -14.70 27.94 -11.11
N PRO A 258 -16.05 28.02 -11.22
CA PRO A 258 -17.02 28.53 -10.24
C PRO A 258 -17.08 27.69 -8.96
N PRO A 259 -17.59 28.24 -7.83
CA PRO A 259 -17.49 27.62 -6.50
C PRO A 259 -18.31 26.33 -6.31
N THR A 260 -19.03 25.87 -7.33
CA THR A 260 -19.91 24.71 -7.27
C THR A 260 -19.54 23.70 -8.35
N LEU A 261 -19.27 22.47 -7.95
CA LEU A 261 -19.04 21.37 -8.87
C LEU A 261 -20.38 20.90 -9.48
N SER A 262 -20.40 20.66 -10.78
CA SER A 262 -21.58 20.11 -11.46
C SER A 262 -21.81 18.65 -11.10
N LYS A 263 -23.08 18.25 -10.99
CA LYS A 263 -23.43 16.85 -10.72
C LYS A 263 -22.99 15.95 -11.86
N CYS A 264 -22.19 14.95 -11.53
CA CYS A 264 -21.64 13.93 -12.42
C CYS A 264 -22.36 12.59 -12.22
N TYR A 265 -22.24 11.70 -13.21
CA TYR A 265 -22.87 10.38 -13.22
C TYR A 265 -21.87 9.23 -13.39
N SER A 266 -20.60 9.55 -13.62
CA SER A 266 -19.51 8.59 -13.71
C SER A 266 -18.24 9.12 -13.06
N LEU A 267 -17.33 8.20 -12.72
CA LEU A 267 -16.03 8.55 -12.13
C LEU A 267 -15.15 9.36 -13.09
N PRO A 268 -15.03 8.98 -14.39
CA PRO A 268 -14.24 9.78 -15.35
C PRO A 268 -14.81 11.18 -15.57
N GLU A 269 -16.14 11.32 -15.62
CA GLU A 269 -16.78 12.63 -15.73
C GLU A 269 -16.49 13.49 -14.50
N PHE A 270 -16.61 12.91 -13.30
CA PHE A 270 -16.26 13.60 -12.06
C PHE A 270 -14.80 14.04 -12.05
N ASP A 271 -13.86 13.18 -12.41
CA ASP A 271 -12.44 13.51 -12.44
C ASP A 271 -12.12 14.64 -13.41
N GLN A 272 -12.73 14.59 -14.61
CA GLN A 272 -12.59 15.66 -15.59
C GLN A 272 -13.14 16.99 -15.07
N GLN A 273 -14.36 17.00 -14.51
CA GLN A 273 -14.97 18.22 -13.98
C GLN A 273 -14.19 18.78 -12.79
N PHE A 274 -13.74 17.92 -11.89
CA PHE A 274 -12.94 18.29 -10.73
C PHE A 274 -11.65 18.98 -11.18
N GLN A 275 -10.89 18.37 -12.08
CA GLN A 275 -9.64 18.94 -12.59
C GLN A 275 -9.84 20.26 -13.35
N LEU A 276 -10.90 20.36 -14.15
CA LEU A 276 -11.19 21.57 -14.94
C LEU A 276 -11.57 22.77 -14.08
N GLN A 277 -12.32 22.54 -13.00
CA GLN A 277 -12.87 23.61 -12.15
C GLN A 277 -11.99 23.94 -10.95
N LEU A 278 -11.00 23.10 -10.62
CA LEU A 278 -10.14 23.30 -9.47
C LEU A 278 -9.27 24.56 -9.61
N SER A 279 -9.39 25.45 -8.62
CA SER A 279 -8.63 26.69 -8.53
C SER A 279 -7.62 26.69 -7.39
N ASP A 280 -7.97 26.12 -6.23
CA ASP A 280 -7.10 26.05 -5.05
C ASP A 280 -6.32 24.73 -5.02
N LYS A 281 -5.25 24.64 -5.81
CA LYS A 281 -4.46 23.40 -6.00
C LYS A 281 -3.65 22.97 -4.78
N ASP A 282 -3.22 23.94 -3.97
CA ASP A 282 -2.37 23.68 -2.80
C ASP A 282 -3.18 23.11 -1.62
N ALA A 283 -4.50 23.23 -1.65
CA ALA A 283 -5.39 22.65 -0.65
C ALA A 283 -5.61 21.13 -0.79
N LEU A 284 -5.00 20.47 -1.79
CA LEU A 284 -5.20 19.05 -2.06
C LEU A 284 -3.91 18.26 -2.07
N CYS A 285 -4.01 17.04 -1.57
CA CYS A 285 -3.00 16.01 -1.76
C CYS A 285 -3.66 14.67 -2.05
N GLU A 286 -2.89 13.75 -2.60
CA GLU A 286 -3.19 12.33 -2.55
C GLU A 286 -2.36 11.67 -1.44
N VAL A 287 -3.01 10.81 -0.65
CA VAL A 287 -2.32 10.03 0.38
C VAL A 287 -2.35 8.55 -0.01
N LEU A 288 -1.16 7.99 -0.20
CA LEU A 288 -0.96 6.60 -0.60
C LEU A 288 -0.10 5.84 0.41
N ARG A 289 -0.16 4.51 0.35
CA ARG A 289 0.77 3.61 1.04
C ARG A 289 0.88 3.89 2.55
N LEU A 290 -0.25 4.07 3.24
CA LEU A 290 -0.26 4.15 4.70
C LEU A 290 0.13 2.79 5.29
N THR A 291 1.39 2.65 5.64
CA THR A 291 1.98 1.42 6.18
C THR A 291 2.11 1.49 7.68
N VAL A 292 1.85 0.39 8.38
CA VAL A 292 2.08 0.27 9.83
C VAL A 292 2.84 -1.02 10.14
N SER A 293 3.85 -0.91 10.99
CA SER A 293 4.78 -1.99 11.34
C SER A 293 4.53 -2.53 12.75
N GLY A 294 4.90 -3.79 13.01
CA GLY A 294 4.75 -4.46 14.31
C GLY A 294 3.84 -5.68 14.27
N ASN A 295 3.54 -6.23 15.45
CA ASN A 295 2.61 -7.37 15.58
C ASN A 295 1.14 -6.93 15.34
N THR A 296 0.21 -7.89 15.28
CA THR A 296 -1.21 -7.62 14.97
C THR A 296 -1.85 -6.54 15.86
N GLN A 297 -1.58 -6.55 17.17
CA GLN A 297 -2.13 -5.55 18.08
C GLN A 297 -1.49 -4.19 17.89
N GLN A 298 -0.18 -4.15 17.66
CA GLN A 298 0.58 -2.93 17.38
C GLN A 298 0.16 -2.31 16.06
N LYS A 299 0.03 -3.10 14.98
CA LYS A 299 -0.47 -2.63 13.69
C LYS A 299 -1.81 -1.92 13.83
N LEU A 300 -2.76 -2.50 14.57
CA LEU A 300 -4.05 -1.86 14.79
C LEU A 300 -3.94 -0.55 15.58
N TYR A 301 -3.05 -0.50 16.58
CA TYR A 301 -2.80 0.72 17.35
C TYR A 301 -2.15 1.81 16.50
N PHE A 302 -1.11 1.48 15.75
CA PHE A 302 -0.44 2.42 14.85
C PHE A 302 -1.33 2.84 13.70
N LEU A 303 -2.24 1.99 13.22
CA LEU A 303 -3.22 2.40 12.22
C LEU A 303 -4.10 3.53 12.75
N TYR A 304 -4.60 3.40 13.99
CA TYR A 304 -5.33 4.48 14.67
C TYR A 304 -4.48 5.74 14.83
N LEU A 305 -3.28 5.60 15.40
CA LEU A 305 -2.45 6.74 15.77
C LEU A 305 -1.93 7.47 14.52
N SER A 306 -1.53 6.73 13.49
CA SER A 306 -1.10 7.30 12.22
C SER A 306 -2.20 8.08 11.56
N GLN A 307 -3.44 7.59 11.53
CA GLN A 307 -4.57 8.38 11.01
C GLN A 307 -4.71 9.68 11.82
N LYS A 308 -4.79 9.58 13.15
CA LYS A 308 -4.95 10.76 14.02
C LYS A 308 -3.86 11.82 13.80
N GLU A 309 -2.59 11.41 13.81
CA GLU A 309 -1.45 12.32 13.63
C GLU A 309 -1.36 12.84 12.19
N LEU A 310 -1.55 11.98 11.19
CA LEU A 310 -1.55 12.36 9.77
C LEU A 310 -2.58 13.44 9.47
N MET A 311 -3.84 13.25 9.91
CA MET A 311 -4.90 14.24 9.69
C MET A 311 -4.55 15.57 10.35
N SER A 312 -4.01 15.52 11.57
CA SER A 312 -3.59 16.71 12.33
C SER A 312 -2.48 17.47 11.62
N VAL A 313 -1.43 16.79 11.18
CA VAL A 313 -0.28 17.41 10.53
C VAL A 313 -0.66 17.95 9.15
N LEU A 314 -1.41 17.21 8.34
CA LEU A 314 -1.83 17.69 7.00
C LEU A 314 -2.78 18.90 7.09
N HIS A 315 -3.71 18.89 8.06
CA HIS A 315 -4.57 20.05 8.32
C HIS A 315 -3.75 21.29 8.74
N GLN A 316 -2.75 21.11 9.61
CA GLN A 316 -1.88 22.22 10.06
C GLN A 316 -1.05 22.82 8.92
N ILE A 317 -0.64 22.02 7.94
CA ILE A 317 0.12 22.47 6.76
C ILE A 317 -0.80 23.21 5.76
N GLY A 318 -2.12 23.03 5.86
CA GLY A 318 -3.11 23.77 5.08
C GLY A 318 -3.86 22.95 4.04
N TYR A 319 -3.63 21.63 3.96
CA TYR A 319 -4.47 20.78 3.12
C TYR A 319 -5.90 20.74 3.67
N LYS A 320 -6.87 20.80 2.76
CA LYS A 320 -8.30 20.67 3.06
C LYS A 320 -8.80 19.27 2.74
N ILE A 321 -8.43 18.73 1.58
CA ILE A 321 -8.88 17.42 1.08
C ILE A 321 -7.70 16.50 0.75
N GLY A 322 -7.78 15.25 1.22
CA GLY A 322 -6.91 14.16 0.83
C GLY A 322 -7.63 13.15 -0.07
N PHE A 323 -7.13 12.90 -1.28
CA PHE A 323 -7.55 11.77 -2.10
C PHE A 323 -7.00 10.48 -1.53
N THR A 324 -7.81 9.43 -1.52
CA THR A 324 -7.47 8.13 -0.95
C THR A 324 -8.03 6.97 -1.75
N ILE A 325 -7.31 5.86 -1.74
CA ILE A 325 -7.76 4.54 -2.17
C ILE A 325 -7.59 3.59 -0.98
N ILE A 326 -8.69 3.03 -0.48
CA ILE A 326 -8.73 2.28 0.77
C ILE A 326 -9.43 0.93 0.55
N GLU A 327 -8.69 -0.14 0.83
CA GLU A 327 -9.24 -1.50 0.96
C GLU A 327 -9.44 -1.91 2.43
N GLN A 328 -8.69 -1.30 3.35
CA GLN A 328 -8.61 -1.71 4.76
C GLN A 328 -9.96 -1.63 5.51
N PRO A 329 -10.62 -2.77 5.79
CA PRO A 329 -12.00 -2.75 6.29
C PRO A 329 -12.13 -2.10 7.67
N PHE A 330 -11.09 -2.18 8.50
CA PHE A 330 -11.11 -1.59 9.83
C PHE A 330 -11.20 -0.05 9.76
N MET A 331 -10.46 0.58 8.84
CA MET A 331 -10.50 2.05 8.65
C MET A 331 -11.88 2.48 8.17
N LEU A 332 -12.39 1.81 7.13
CA LEU A 332 -13.70 2.11 6.54
C LEU A 332 -14.84 1.95 7.55
N GLN A 333 -14.80 0.90 8.37
CA GLN A 333 -15.79 0.70 9.43
C GLN A 333 -15.72 1.76 10.52
N PHE A 334 -14.54 2.31 10.81
CA PHE A 334 -14.43 3.45 11.73
C PHE A 334 -15.00 4.71 11.09
N TYR A 335 -14.73 4.96 9.80
CA TYR A 335 -15.26 6.14 9.10
C TYR A 335 -16.79 6.16 9.05
N GLN A 336 -17.43 5.01 9.01
CA GLN A 336 -18.89 4.89 9.13
C GLN A 336 -19.45 5.27 10.51
N THR A 337 -18.60 5.40 11.54
CA THR A 337 -19.02 5.74 12.91
C THR A 337 -18.79 7.21 13.28
N ILE A 338 -18.11 7.95 12.42
CA ILE A 338 -17.85 9.39 12.59
C ILE A 338 -18.76 10.18 11.65
N ASP A 339 -18.63 11.51 11.68
CA ASP A 339 -19.39 12.40 10.81
C ASP A 339 -19.19 12.04 9.34
N SER A 340 -20.27 11.96 8.56
CA SER A 340 -20.22 11.62 7.14
C SER A 340 -19.42 12.63 6.31
N ASN A 341 -19.25 13.85 6.81
CA ASN A 341 -18.46 14.88 6.15
C ASN A 341 -16.95 14.68 6.38
N ALA A 342 -16.53 13.84 7.32
CA ALA A 342 -15.12 13.54 7.57
C ALA A 342 -14.52 12.64 6.48
N TYR A 343 -15.27 11.65 6.03
CA TYR A 343 -14.87 10.78 4.92
C TYR A 343 -16.07 10.37 4.07
N PHE A 344 -15.94 10.53 2.76
CA PHE A 344 -16.95 10.15 1.79
C PHE A 344 -16.32 9.57 0.51
N HIS A 345 -17.03 8.62 -0.10
CA HIS A 345 -16.56 7.90 -1.27
C HIS A 345 -16.84 8.68 -2.56
N SER A 346 -15.94 8.61 -3.54
CA SER A 346 -16.23 8.97 -4.93
C SER A 346 -16.62 7.76 -5.77
N GLY A 347 -16.08 6.58 -5.45
CA GLY A 347 -16.35 5.35 -6.17
C GLY A 347 -15.85 4.10 -5.47
N TYR A 348 -16.25 2.94 -5.95
CA TYR A 348 -15.78 1.65 -5.46
C TYR A 348 -15.64 0.62 -6.58
N CYS A 349 -14.81 -0.40 -6.35
CA CYS A 349 -14.61 -1.51 -7.27
C CYS A 349 -14.29 -2.80 -6.50
N GLU A 350 -14.70 -3.94 -7.03
CA GLU A 350 -14.25 -5.26 -6.59
C GLU A 350 -13.25 -5.78 -7.63
N LEU A 351 -11.95 -5.67 -7.34
CA LEU A 351 -10.91 -5.97 -8.33
C LEU A 351 -10.80 -7.49 -8.58
N ASN A 352 -10.83 -8.28 -7.51
CA ASN A 352 -10.51 -9.72 -7.55
C ASN A 352 -11.74 -10.64 -7.55
N ASP A 353 -12.97 -10.12 -7.52
CA ASP A 353 -14.22 -10.90 -7.35
C ASP A 353 -14.24 -11.82 -6.10
N ASP A 354 -13.42 -11.52 -5.09
CA ASP A 354 -13.30 -12.25 -3.83
C ASP A 354 -14.20 -11.68 -2.71
N GLY A 355 -15.02 -10.67 -3.05
CA GLY A 355 -15.86 -9.93 -2.12
C GLY A 355 -15.14 -8.80 -1.38
N THR A 356 -13.88 -8.52 -1.74
CA THR A 356 -13.13 -7.37 -1.22
C THR A 356 -13.40 -6.14 -2.08
N THR A 357 -13.98 -5.10 -1.45
CA THR A 357 -14.28 -3.83 -2.12
C THR A 357 -13.22 -2.79 -1.81
N ILE A 358 -12.65 -2.19 -2.85
CA ILE A 358 -11.73 -1.06 -2.77
C ILE A 358 -12.53 0.22 -2.98
N TYR A 359 -12.29 1.22 -2.13
CA TYR A 359 -12.98 2.50 -2.19
C TYR A 359 -12.03 3.63 -2.54
N ARG A 360 -12.42 4.45 -3.52
CA ARG A 360 -11.82 5.76 -3.75
C ARG A 360 -12.65 6.81 -3.00
N GLY A 361 -12.00 7.72 -2.30
CA GLY A 361 -12.73 8.72 -1.52
C GLY A 361 -11.85 9.85 -1.02
N PHE A 362 -12.44 10.67 -0.17
CA PHE A 362 -11.86 11.92 0.32
C PHE A 362 -11.79 11.92 1.83
N TRP A 363 -10.63 12.28 2.36
CA TRP A 363 -10.53 12.80 3.72
C TRP A 363 -10.75 14.30 3.71
N ASN A 364 -11.72 14.77 4.47
CA ASN A 364 -11.76 16.17 4.88
C ASN A 364 -10.92 16.32 6.15
N PHE A 365 -9.75 16.93 6.03
CA PHE A 365 -8.77 16.96 7.12
C PHE A 365 -9.29 17.69 8.36
N GLU A 366 -10.01 18.80 8.21
CA GLU A 366 -10.59 19.53 9.34
C GLU A 366 -11.58 18.64 10.11
N MET A 367 -12.50 18.00 9.38
CA MET A 367 -13.54 17.17 9.97
C MET A 367 -12.98 15.88 10.57
N MET A 368 -11.95 15.30 9.94
CA MET A 368 -11.21 14.16 10.46
C MET A 368 -10.47 14.50 11.76
N VAL A 369 -9.82 15.68 11.85
CA VAL A 369 -9.18 16.15 13.09
C VAL A 369 -10.21 16.30 14.21
N LYS A 370 -11.37 16.91 13.94
CA LYS A 370 -12.47 17.02 14.91
C LYS A 370 -12.94 15.65 15.40
N ALA A 371 -13.04 14.67 14.51
CA ALA A 371 -13.40 13.31 14.86
C ALA A 371 -12.34 12.64 15.76
N PHE A 372 -11.06 12.70 15.38
CA PHE A 372 -9.98 12.05 16.13
C PHE A 372 -9.63 12.72 17.47
N ASN A 373 -9.86 14.03 17.62
CA ASN A 373 -9.62 14.74 18.88
C ASN A 373 -10.42 14.17 20.06
N ASN A 374 -11.57 13.54 19.79
CA ASN A 374 -12.45 12.98 20.81
C ASN A 374 -12.35 11.44 20.93
N VAL A 375 -11.42 10.81 20.21
CA VAL A 375 -11.32 9.35 20.12
C VAL A 375 -9.95 8.89 20.61
N ASP A 376 -9.94 8.13 21.70
CA ASP A 376 -8.79 7.35 22.13
C ASP A 376 -8.78 5.96 21.45
N PHE A 377 -7.66 5.23 21.56
CA PHE A 377 -7.55 3.91 20.94
C PHE A 377 -8.62 2.90 21.42
N ARG A 378 -9.08 3.02 22.67
CA ARG A 378 -10.12 2.15 23.21
C ARG A 378 -11.46 2.42 22.54
N SER A 379 -11.81 3.69 22.36
CA SER A 379 -13.03 4.15 21.72
C SER A 379 -13.01 3.84 20.22
N TYR A 380 -11.86 4.01 19.56
CA TYR A 380 -11.64 3.59 18.17
C TYR A 380 -12.02 2.11 17.96
N LYS A 381 -11.48 1.21 18.80
CA LYS A 381 -11.81 -0.21 18.73
C LYS A 381 -13.27 -0.51 19.06
N ARG A 382 -13.86 0.21 20.01
CA ARG A 382 -15.26 0.02 20.41
C ARG A 382 -16.19 0.39 19.27
N ALA A 383 -15.99 1.55 18.65
CA ALA A 383 -16.79 2.06 17.55
C ALA A 383 -16.85 1.04 16.39
N VAL A 384 -15.69 0.52 15.97
CA VAL A 384 -15.64 -0.50 14.91
C VAL A 384 -16.36 -1.80 15.30
N ARG A 385 -16.21 -2.27 16.55
CA ARG A 385 -16.92 -3.47 17.04
C ARG A 385 -18.44 -3.28 17.06
N GLU A 386 -18.92 -2.10 17.43
CA GLU A 386 -20.35 -1.79 17.48
C GLU A 386 -20.94 -1.64 16.08
N SER A 387 -20.22 -0.98 15.17
CA SER A 387 -20.58 -0.90 13.75
C SER A 387 -20.76 -2.28 13.13
N ARG A 388 -19.80 -3.20 13.32
CA ARG A 388 -19.90 -4.59 12.82
C ARG A 388 -21.16 -5.30 13.31
N LYS A 389 -21.47 -5.19 14.61
CA LYS A 389 -22.67 -5.81 15.18
C LYS A 389 -23.96 -5.24 14.59
N SER A 390 -23.98 -3.94 14.29
CA SER A 390 -25.12 -3.30 13.63
C SER A 390 -25.31 -3.83 12.20
N LEU A 391 -24.22 -3.91 11.43
CA LEU A 391 -24.21 -4.48 10.08
C LEU A 391 -24.66 -5.95 10.05
N GLU A 392 -24.19 -6.77 10.98
CA GLU A 392 -24.61 -8.17 11.12
C GLU A 392 -26.09 -8.30 11.47
N LYS A 393 -26.59 -7.47 12.39
CA LYS A 393 -28.02 -7.43 12.73
C LYS A 393 -28.87 -7.03 11.53
N SER A 394 -28.50 -5.99 10.78
CA SER A 394 -29.20 -5.56 9.58
C SER A 394 -29.20 -6.64 8.48
N ARG A 395 -28.07 -7.35 8.28
CA ARG A 395 -27.98 -8.47 7.35
C ARG A 395 -28.83 -9.67 7.79
N SER A 396 -28.89 -9.96 9.09
CA SER A 396 -29.72 -11.03 9.64
C SER A 396 -31.23 -10.71 9.60
N ALA A 397 -31.60 -9.44 9.77
CA ALA A 397 -32.98 -8.95 9.66
C ALA A 397 -33.46 -8.92 8.19
N GLY A 398 -32.58 -8.59 7.25
CA GLY A 398 -32.88 -8.66 5.81
C GLY A 398 -33.07 -10.10 5.29
N LYS A 399 -32.42 -11.09 5.91
CA LYS A 399 -32.63 -12.52 5.61
C LYS A 399 -33.91 -13.10 6.23
N THR A 400 -34.42 -12.54 7.32
CA THR A 400 -35.72 -12.96 7.90
C THR A 400 -36.92 -12.25 7.27
N SER A 401 -36.74 -11.10 6.61
CA SER A 401 -37.83 -10.42 5.89
C SER A 401 -38.11 -10.97 4.48
N SER A 402 -37.23 -11.81 3.91
CA SER A 402 -37.43 -12.43 2.58
C SER A 402 -38.21 -13.75 2.62
N VAL A 403 -38.79 -14.15 3.76
CA VAL A 403 -39.53 -15.42 3.94
C VAL A 403 -41.04 -15.20 4.18
N LYS A 404 -41.56 -13.97 4.08
CA LYS A 404 -43.01 -13.71 4.22
C LYS A 404 -43.53 -12.71 3.20
N LYS A 405 -43.55 -13.12 1.93
CA LYS A 405 -44.48 -12.61 0.92
C LYS A 405 -44.68 -13.74 -0.10
N ASP A 406 -45.64 -14.59 0.20
CA ASP A 406 -46.55 -15.23 -0.76
C ASP A 406 -47.36 -16.28 0.00
N GLU A 407 -48.48 -15.83 0.58
CA GLU A 407 -49.66 -16.66 0.82
C GLU A 407 -50.85 -15.71 1.05
N HIS A 408 -51.80 -15.76 0.09
CA HIS A 408 -53.10 -15.07 0.02
C HIS A 408 -53.04 -13.58 -0.35
N VAL A 409 -53.72 -13.05 -1.38
CA VAL A 409 -54.89 -13.44 -2.20
C VAL A 409 -54.63 -13.00 -3.64
#